data_AF-A0A522J2S7-F1
#
_entry.id   AF-A0A522J2S7-F1
#
_cell.length_a   1.000
_cell.length_b   1.000
_cell.length_c   1.000
_cell.angle_alpha   90.00
_cell.angle_beta   90.00
_cell.angle_gamma   90.00
#
_symmetry.space_group_name_H-M   'P 1'
#
loop_
_entity.id
_entity.type
_entity.pdbx_description
1 polymer ?
#
loop_
_entity_poly.entity_id
_entity_poly.type
_entity_poly.pdbx_seq_one_letter_code
_entity_poly.pdbx_strand_id
1 'polypeptide(L)' 'RVNYPGLENDPGHALAVRQMHGGFGAMLSFHVAGGREAALAFITKLELFARIT' A
#
# COMPACT_ATOMS: atom_id res chain seq x y z
N ARG A 1 7.98 5.38 0.41
CA ARG A 1 7.24 5.26 -0.87
C ARG A 1 5.97 4.46 -0.60
N VAL A 2 4.83 4.90 -1.15
CA VAL A 2 3.53 4.23 -1.03
C VAL A 2 3.09 3.83 -2.44
N ASN A 3 2.50 2.64 -2.57
CA ASN A 3 1.87 2.14 -3.79
C ASN A 3 0.36 2.14 -3.54
N TYR A 4 -0.34 3.08 -4.18
CA TYR A 4 -1.79 3.18 -4.09
C TYR A 4 -2.30 3.92 -5.33
N PRO A 5 -3.18 3.30 -6.16
CA PRO A 5 -3.62 3.89 -7.42
C PRO A 5 -4.32 5.25 -7.30
N GLY A 6 -4.84 5.57 -6.10
CA GLY A 6 -5.48 6.86 -5.83
C GLY A 6 -4.52 8.02 -5.56
N LEU A 7 -3.21 7.78 -5.41
CA LEU A 7 -2.24 8.86 -5.23
C LEU A 7 -1.80 9.42 -6.59
N GLU A 8 -1.74 10.74 -6.71
CA GLU A 8 -1.31 11.43 -7.94
C GLU A 8 0.11 11.04 -8.39
N ASN A 9 0.96 10.64 -7.45
CA ASN A 9 2.33 10.21 -7.72
C ASN A 9 2.48 8.71 -8.02
N ASP A 10 1.37 7.95 -8.06
CA ASP A 10 1.39 6.56 -8.50
C ASP A 10 1.50 6.51 -10.03
N PRO A 11 2.44 5.73 -10.61
CA PRO A 11 2.58 5.62 -12.06
C PRO A 11 1.31 5.16 -12.78
N GLY A 12 0.44 4.41 -12.09
CA GLY A 12 -0.84 3.93 -12.62
C GLY A 12 -2.01 4.90 -12.44
N HIS A 13 -1.83 6.06 -11.79
CA HIS A 13 -2.93 6.93 -11.37
C HIS A 13 -3.85 7.35 -12.51
N ALA A 14 -3.29 7.81 -13.64
CA ALA A 14 -4.09 8.23 -14.79
C ALA A 14 -4.96 7.09 -15.37
N LEU A 15 -4.44 5.86 -15.37
CA LEU A 15 -5.20 4.69 -15.78
C LEU A 15 -6.28 4.33 -14.77
N ALA A 16 -5.95 4.40 -13.48
CA ALA A 16 -6.87 4.13 -12.38
C ALA A 16 -8.06 5.10 -12.39
N VAL A 17 -7.82 6.40 -12.59
CA VAL A 17 -8.88 7.42 -12.75
C VAL A 17 -9.81 7.10 -13.91
N ARG A 18 -9.27 6.55 -15.02
CA ARG A 18 -10.06 6.20 -16.20
C ARG A 18 -10.88 4.92 -16.02
N GLN A 19 -10.37 3.93 -15.29
CA GLN A 19 -10.94 2.58 -15.26
C GLN A 19 -11.70 2.26 -13.97
N MET A 20 -11.33 2.87 -12.84
CA MET A 20 -11.87 2.55 -11.52
C MET A 20 -12.96 3.56 -11.14
N HIS A 21 -14.20 3.10 -11.07
CA HIS A 21 -15.35 3.91 -10.68
C HIS A 21 -15.74 3.60 -9.22
N GLY A 22 -16.03 4.63 -8.42
CA GLY A 22 -16.40 4.45 -7.01
C GLY A 22 -15.21 4.38 -6.03
N GLY A 23 -13.99 4.67 -6.51
CA GLY A 23 -12.77 4.73 -5.70
C GLY A 23 -11.65 3.82 -6.22
N PHE A 24 -10.54 3.77 -5.48
CA PHE A 24 -9.31 3.09 -5.90
C PHE A 24 -9.05 1.76 -5.16
N GLY A 25 -10.09 1.22 -4.51
CA GLY A 25 -10.00 0.05 -3.64
C GLY A 25 -9.38 0.34 -2.27
N ALA A 26 -9.38 -0.67 -1.40
CA ALA A 26 -8.86 -0.59 -0.03
C ALA A 26 -7.45 -1.20 0.14
N MET A 27 -6.91 -1.80 -0.93
CA MET A 27 -5.58 -2.42 -0.89
C MET A 27 -4.50 -1.39 -1.16
N LEU A 28 -3.45 -1.40 -0.35
CA LEU A 28 -2.26 -0.58 -0.53
C LEU A 28 -1.02 -1.32 -0.06
N SER A 29 0.15 -0.88 -0.49
CA SER A 29 1.42 -1.31 0.08
C SER A 29 2.37 -0.14 0.23
N PHE A 30 3.35 -0.25 1.11
CA PHE A 30 4.34 0.81 1.32
C PHE A 30 5.69 0.22 1.72
N HIS A 31 6.73 1.03 1.52
CA HIS A 31 8.11 0.66 1.80
C HIS A 31 8.50 1.20 3.18
N VAL A 32 8.93 0.29 4.05
CA VAL A 32 9.52 0.63 5.36
C VAL A 32 11.01 0.96 5.15
N ALA A 33 11.46 2.08 5.71
CA ALA A 33 12.88 2.43 5.71
C ALA A 33 13.68 1.39 6.50
N GLY A 34 14.86 1.00 6.01
CA GLY A 34 15.64 -0.10 6.59
C GLY A 34 15.35 -1.47 5.96
N GLY A 35 14.53 -1.54 4.91
CA GLY A 35 14.38 -2.73 4.08
C GLY A 35 13.61 -3.86 4.75
N ARG A 36 13.93 -5.10 4.38
CA ARG A 36 13.17 -6.31 4.74
C ARG A 36 13.05 -6.50 6.25
N GLU A 37 14.16 -6.45 6.98
CA GLU A 37 14.15 -6.73 8.42
C GLU A 37 13.34 -5.68 9.19
N ALA A 38 13.45 -4.41 8.81
CA ALA A 38 12.62 -3.34 9.37
C ALA A 38 11.14 -3.54 9.05
N ALA A 39 10.80 -3.98 7.84
CA ALA A 39 9.42 -4.29 7.46
C ALA A 39 8.85 -5.47 8.26
N LEU A 40 9.64 -6.53 8.47
CA LEU A 40 9.24 -7.66 9.31
C LEU A 40 9.03 -7.23 10.76
N ALA A 41 9.97 -6.48 11.34
CA ALA A 41 9.87 -5.96 12.70
C ALA A 41 8.70 -4.96 12.88
N PHE A 42 8.31 -4.25 11.82
CA PHE A 42 7.11 -3.41 11.83
C PHE A 42 5.84 -4.28 11.88
N ILE A 43 5.73 -5.27 11.00
CA ILE A 43 4.55 -6.15 10.92
C ILE A 43 4.35 -6.94 12.22
N THR A 44 5.41 -7.35 12.91
CA THR A 44 5.29 -8.09 14.18
C THR A 44 4.77 -7.25 15.35
N LYS A 45 4.74 -5.92 15.23
CA LYS A 45 4.25 -5.00 16.28
C LYS A 45 2.79 -4.57 16.07
N LEU A 46 2.14 -5.03 15.01
CA LEU A 46 0.75 -4.68 14.74
C LEU A 46 -0.19 -5.52 15.61
N GLU A 47 -1.08 -4.87 16.34
CA GLU A 47 -2.06 -5.54 17.22
C GLU A 47 -3.45 -5.67 16.58
N LEU A 48 -3.80 -4.74 15.66
CA LEU A 48 -5.12 -4.69 15.03
C LEU A 48 -5.15 -5.29 13.62
N PHE A 49 -4.01 -5.34 12.94
CA PHE A 49 -3.93 -5.84 11.58
C PHE A 49 -3.67 -7.34 11.59
N ALA A 50 -4.62 -8.12 11.08
CA ALA A 50 -4.46 -9.56 10.98
C ALA A 50 -3.37 -9.90 9.94
N ARG A 51 -2.38 -10.69 10.37
CA ARG A 51 -1.37 -11.24 9.47
C ARG A 51 -1.98 -12.44 8.74
N ILE A 52 -2.07 -12.32 7.41
CA ILE A 52 -2.43 -13.44 6.53
C ILE A 52 -1.12 -14.00 5.98
N THR A 53 -0.84 -15.28 6.25
CA THR A 53 0.37 -16.01 5.84
C THR A 53 -0.01 -17.30 5.14
#